data_AF-T0TRC6-F1
#
_entry.id   AF-T0TRC6-F1
#
_cell.length_a   1.000
_cell.length_b   1.000
_cell.length_c   1.000
_cell.angle_alpha   90.00
_cell.angle_beta   90.00
_cell.angle_gamma   90.00
#
_symmetry.space_group_name_H-M   'P 1'
#
loop_
_entity.id
_entity.type
_entity.pdbx_description
1 polymer ?
#
loop_
_entity_poly.entity_id
_entity_poly.type
_entity_poly.pdbx_seq_one_letter_code
_entity_poly.pdbx_strand_id
1 'polypeptide(L)'
;MVAVGLPSEMMDLSIVKTVLDGIQVIGSLVGTRKDLEEAFQFGAEGLVVPVVQKRPVEDAVKVFDEMEAGTIQGRMVLDFTN
;
A
#
# COMPACT_ATOMS: atom_id res chain seq x y z
N MET A 1 -0.39 -15.95 5.90
CA MET A 1 -0.41 -14.89 4.87
C MET A 1 -1.27 -13.75 5.35
N VAL A 2 -0.87 -12.50 5.09
CA VAL A 2 -1.69 -11.30 5.38
C VAL A 2 -2.06 -10.63 4.06
N ALA A 3 -3.35 -10.56 3.76
CA ALA A 3 -3.87 -9.88 2.58
C ALA A 3 -4.02 -8.38 2.87
N VAL A 4 -3.28 -7.57 2.11
CA VAL A 4 -3.31 -6.10 2.16
C VAL A 4 -3.82 -5.45 0.87
N GLY A 5 -3.96 -6.25 -0.20
CA GLY A 5 -4.57 -5.85 -1.46
C GLY A 5 -5.96 -6.46 -1.61
N LEU A 6 -6.84 -5.75 -2.30
CA LEU A 6 -8.20 -6.20 -2.60
C LEU A 6 -8.32 -6.44 -4.12
N PRO A 7 -8.13 -7.68 -4.60
CA PRO A 7 -8.37 -8.00 -6.00
C PRO A 7 -9.86 -7.88 -6.34
N SER A 8 -10.16 -7.59 -7.61
CA SER A 8 -11.54 -7.59 -8.11
C SER A 8 -12.14 -8.99 -8.23
N GLU A 9 -11.29 -10.03 -8.26
CA GLU A 9 -11.68 -11.43 -8.38
C GLU A 9 -11.53 -12.19 -7.05
N MET A 10 -12.19 -13.34 -6.95
CA MET A 10 -12.10 -14.23 -5.80
C MET A 10 -10.78 -15.01 -5.81
N MET A 11 -10.21 -15.24 -4.63
CA MET A 11 -9.02 -16.08 -4.45
C MET A 11 -9.43 -17.46 -3.93
N ASP A 12 -9.08 -18.51 -4.65
CA ASP A 12 -9.30 -19.89 -4.22
C ASP A 12 -8.23 -20.38 -3.24
N LEU A 13 -8.65 -21.19 -2.25
CA LEU A 13 -7.77 -21.78 -1.25
C LEU A 13 -8.04 -23.29 -1.10
N SER A 14 -6.98 -24.09 -1.09
CA SER A 14 -7.09 -25.54 -0.88
C SER A 14 -7.30 -25.89 0.59
N ILE A 15 -8.50 -26.39 0.93
CA ILE A 15 -8.84 -26.80 2.31
C ILE A 15 -7.86 -27.84 2.86
N VAL A 16 -7.48 -28.83 2.05
CA VAL A 16 -6.57 -29.92 2.48
C VAL A 16 -5.21 -29.35 2.90
N LYS A 17 -4.63 -28.46 2.10
CA LYS A 17 -3.35 -27.81 2.44
C LYS A 17 -3.49 -26.89 3.64
N THR A 18 -4.58 -26.13 3.71
CA THR A 18 -4.81 -25.22 4.84
C THR A 18 -4.83 -25.95 6.18
N VAL A 19 -5.45 -27.14 6.22
CA VAL A 19 -5.51 -27.96 7.43
C VAL A 19 -4.18 -28.66 7.70
N LEU A 20 -3.61 -29.37 6.72
CA LEU A 20 -2.40 -30.17 6.93
C LEU A 20 -1.16 -29.32 7.23
N ASP A 21 -1.04 -28.16 6.58
CA ASP A 21 0.09 -27.25 6.75
C ASP A 21 -0.19 -26.15 7.78
N GLY A 22 -1.40 -26.12 8.38
CA GLY A 22 -1.79 -25.13 9.39
C GLY A 22 -1.78 -23.68 8.86
N ILE A 23 -2.15 -23.47 7.60
CA ILE A 23 -2.07 -22.15 6.96
C ILE A 23 -3.11 -21.20 7.55
N GLN A 24 -2.65 -20.02 7.98
CA GLN A 24 -3.52 -18.93 8.41
C GLN A 24 -3.62 -17.83 7.35
N VAL A 25 -4.85 -17.40 7.06
CA VAL A 25 -5.15 -16.28 6.17
C VAL A 25 -5.80 -15.17 7.00
N ILE A 26 -5.17 -13.99 7.00
CA ILE A 26 -5.59 -12.82 7.78
C ILE A 26 -5.71 -11.63 6.82
N GLY A 27 -6.73 -10.78 7.00
CA GLY A 27 -6.86 -9.52 6.26
C GLY A 27 -6.39 -8.33 7.12
N SER A 28 -5.74 -7.35 6.51
CA SER A 28 -5.41 -6.07 7.14
C SER A 28 -5.46 -4.94 6.11
N LEU A 29 -6.18 -3.86 6.43
CA LEU A 29 -6.39 -2.74 5.50
C LEU A 29 -5.66 -1.48 5.97
N VAL A 30 -5.94 -1.04 7.20
CA VAL A 30 -5.29 0.09 7.86
C VAL A 30 -5.10 -0.20 9.35
N GLY A 31 -4.21 0.57 9.99
CA GLY A 31 -4.00 0.54 11.44
C GLY A 31 -4.92 1.48 12.21
N THR A 32 -4.89 1.35 13.53
CA THR A 32 -5.45 2.30 14.49
C THR A 32 -4.66 3.61 14.49
N ARG A 33 -5.19 4.64 15.19
CA ARG A 33 -4.46 5.91 15.36
C ARG A 33 -3.12 5.74 16.08
N LYS A 34 -3.03 4.76 16.99
CA LYS A 34 -1.79 4.45 17.70
C LYS A 34 -0.78 3.81 16.75
N ASP A 35 -1.22 2.87 15.91
CA ASP A 35 -0.34 2.25 14.91
C ASP A 35 0.21 3.30 13.92
N LEU A 36 -0.59 4.32 13.59
CA LEU A 36 -0.15 5.45 12.76
C LEU A 36 0.92 6.30 13.46
N GLU A 37 0.76 6.58 14.75
CA GLU A 37 1.75 7.31 15.55
C GLU A 37 3.09 6.57 15.57
N GLU A 38 3.06 5.26 15.83
CA GLU A 38 4.25 4.39 15.79
C GLU A 38 4.89 4.36 14.39
N ALA A 39 4.08 4.26 13.34
CA ALA A 39 4.56 4.29 11.95
C ALA A 39 5.25 5.63 11.60
N PHE A 40 4.70 6.76 12.05
CA PHE A 40 5.35 8.06 11.86
C PHE A 40 6.64 8.19 12.65
N GLN A 41 6.70 7.63 13.86
CA GLN A 41 7.91 7.62 14.65
C GLN A 41 9.04 6.86 13.94
N PHE A 42 8.75 5.69 13.35
CA PHE A 42 9.74 4.97 12.54
C PHE A 42 10.20 5.75 11.30
N GLY A 43 9.30 6.54 10.69
CA GLY A 43 9.64 7.45 9.61
C GLY A 43 10.55 8.61 10.07
N ALA A 44 10.26 9.20 11.24
CA ALA A 44 11.06 10.26 11.84
C ALA A 44 12.47 9.78 12.24
N GLU A 45 12.59 8.54 12.69
CA GLU A 45 13.87 7.88 12.98
C GLU A 45 14.65 7.46 11.72
N GLY A 46 14.05 7.61 10.53
CA GLY A 46 14.66 7.25 9.25
C GLY A 46 14.76 5.74 9.01
N LEU A 47 14.09 4.93 9.82
CA LEU A 47 14.06 3.47 9.67
C LEU A 47 13.22 3.03 8.46
N VAL A 48 12.26 3.88 8.06
CA VAL A 48 11.42 3.68 6.88
C VAL A 48 11.43 4.94 6.03
N VAL A 49 11.93 4.83 4.80
CA VAL A 49 11.93 5.93 3.83
C VAL A 49 11.05 5.51 2.64
N PRO A 50 9.87 6.14 2.45
CA PRO A 50 9.01 5.82 1.33
C PRO A 50 9.61 6.33 0.01
N VAL A 51 9.50 5.54 -1.05
CA VAL A 51 9.83 5.99 -2.41
C VAL A 51 8.72 6.92 -2.90
N VAL A 52 9.03 8.20 -3.00
CA VAL A 52 8.07 9.24 -3.39
C VAL A 52 8.61 10.11 -4.52
N GLN A 53 7.70 10.57 -5.38
CA GLN A 53 7.99 11.50 -6.46
C GLN A 53 7.02 12.67 -6.35
N LYS A 54 7.54 13.90 -6.24
CA LYS A 54 6.70 15.11 -6.15
C LYS A 54 6.30 15.58 -7.54
N ARG A 55 5.04 15.95 -7.72
CA ARG A 55 4.50 16.53 -8.96
C ARG A 55 3.62 17.73 -8.62
N PRO A 56 3.58 18.75 -9.48
CA PRO A 56 2.69 19.89 -9.29
C PRO A 56 1.22 19.45 -9.52
N VAL A 57 0.26 20.10 -8.88
CA VAL A 57 -1.15 19.69 -8.91
C VAL A 57 -1.75 19.72 -10.33
N GLU A 58 -1.23 20.58 -11.20
CA GLU A 58 -1.64 20.71 -12.61
C GLU A 58 -1.40 19.43 -13.41
N ASP A 59 -0.44 18.60 -12.98
CA ASP A 59 -0.11 17.33 -13.62
C ASP A 59 -0.98 16.16 -13.13
N ALA A 60 -1.97 16.40 -12.25
CA ALA A 60 -2.78 15.34 -11.65
C ALA A 60 -3.40 14.37 -12.68
N VAL A 61 -3.90 14.89 -13.82
CA VAL A 61 -4.47 14.05 -14.88
C VAL A 61 -3.45 13.06 -15.43
N LYS A 62 -2.22 13.52 -15.71
CA LYS A 62 -1.14 12.66 -16.20
C LYS A 62 -0.72 11.61 -15.17
N VAL A 63 -0.75 11.98 -13.88
CA VAL A 63 -0.45 11.03 -12.79
C VAL A 63 -1.46 9.88 -12.76
N PHE A 64 -2.74 10.14 -13.04
CA PHE A 64 -3.74 9.07 -13.14
C PHE A 64 -3.47 8.16 -14.34
N ASP A 65 -3.12 8.71 -15.50
CA ASP A 65 -2.76 7.92 -16.69
C ASP A 65 -1.53 7.02 -16.43
N GLU A 66 -0.48 7.56 -15.79
CA GLU A 66 0.72 6.82 -15.38
C GLU A 66 0.40 5.72 -14.34
N MET A 67 -0.58 5.97 -13.46
CA MET A 67 -1.02 5.02 -12.45
C MET A 67 -1.76 3.83 -13.07
N GLU A 68 -2.67 4.09 -14.01
CA GLU A 68 -3.38 3.04 -14.76
C GLU A 68 -2.42 2.24 -15.64
N ALA A 69 -1.42 2.90 -16.24
CA ALA A 69 -0.37 2.24 -17.01
C ALA A 69 0.62 1.43 -16.14
N GLY A 70 0.56 1.57 -14.81
CA GLY A 70 1.42 0.85 -13.87
C GLY A 70 2.89 1.29 -13.90
N THR A 71 3.19 2.50 -14.39
CA THR A 71 4.58 3.01 -14.53
C THR A 71 5.11 3.70 -13.27
N ILE A 72 4.29 3.85 -12.23
CA ILE A 72 4.66 4.53 -10.99
C ILE A 72 5.35 3.55 -10.04
N GLN A 73 6.60 3.85 -9.68
CA GLN A 73 7.27 3.21 -8.56
C GLN A 73 7.01 3.97 -7.26
N GLY A 74 6.37 3.32 -6.28
CA GLY A 74 6.08 3.91 -4.98
C GLY A 74 4.84 4.80 -5.00
N ARG A 75 4.97 6.07 -4.64
CA ARG A 75 3.86 7.04 -4.58
C ARG A 75 4.19 8.35 -5.32
N MET A 76 3.25 8.82 -6.12
CA MET A 76 3.23 10.21 -6.58
C MET A 76 2.58 11.08 -5.49
N VAL A 77 3.22 12.21 -5.17
CA VAL A 77 2.76 13.17 -4.17
C VAL A 77 2.49 14.50 -4.88
N LEU A 78 1.23 14.92 -4.86
CA LEU A 78 0.82 16.20 -5.44
C LEU A 78 1.19 17.34 -4.48
N ASP A 79 1.91 18.32 -4.99
CA ASP A 79 2.31 19.51 -4.25
C ASP A 79 1.27 20.63 -4.45
N PHE A 80 0.72 21.09 -3.34
CA PHE A 80 -0.28 22.17 -3.25
C PHE A 80 0.30 23.48 -2.69
N THR A 81 1.62 23.52 -2.45
CA THR A 81 2.27 24.67 -1.80
C THR A 81 2.78 25.74 -2.76
N ASN A 82 2.63 25.52 -4.07
CA ASN A 82 2.90 26.50 -5.13
C ASN A 82 1.64 27.23 -5.58
#